data_AF-A0A536NCB9-F1
#
_entry.id   AF-A0A536NCB9-F1
#
_cell.length_a   1.000
_cell.length_b   1.000
_cell.length_c   1.000
_cell.angle_alpha   90.00
_cell.angle_beta   90.00
_cell.angle_gamma   90.00
#
_symmetry.space_group_name_H-M   'P 1'
#
loop_
_entity.id
_entity.type
_entity.pdbx_description
1 polymer ?
#
loop_
_entity_poly.entity_id
_entity_poly.type
_entity_poly.pdbx_seq_one_letter_code
_entity_poly.pdbx_strand_id
1 'polypeptide(L)' 'MIASAAPSTTGLPTTLDDSALEELRKAFDGELVRPTDPTYEMARRAWNGMVDKRPALIARPRGTAD' A
#
# COMPACT_ATOMS: atom_id res chain seq x y z
N MET A 1 16.41 -10.91 -20.41
CA MET A 1 16.23 -9.87 -19.38
C MET A 1 14.81 -9.34 -19.53
N ILE A 2 13.83 -9.94 -18.84
CA ILE A 2 12.40 -9.60 -19.01
C ILE A 2 12.05 -8.45 -18.06
N ALA A 3 11.74 -7.28 -18.61
CA ALA A 3 11.16 -6.18 -17.85
C ALA A 3 9.67 -6.53 -17.60
N SER A 4 9.34 -6.95 -16.38
CA SER A 4 7.95 -7.10 -15.96
C SER A 4 7.34 -5.70 -15.86
N ALA A 5 6.46 -5.35 -16.80
CA ALA A 5 5.69 -4.12 -16.74
C ALA A 5 4.74 -4.21 -15.53
N ALA A 6 4.99 -3.39 -14.50
CA ALA A 6 4.08 -3.29 -13.36
C ALA A 6 2.67 -2.92 -13.87
N PRO A 7 1.59 -3.55 -13.39
CA PRO A 7 0.25 -3.20 -13.80
C PRO A 7 -0.03 -1.72 -13.42
N SER A 8 -0.24 -0.89 -14.44
CA SER A 8 -0.66 0.49 -14.26
C SER A 8 -2.16 0.52 -14.02
N THR A 9 -2.58 0.15 -12.81
CA THR A 9 -3.95 0.36 -12.35
C THR A 9 -4.14 1.84 -12.06
N THR A 10 -4.85 2.54 -12.94
CA THR A 10 -5.43 3.86 -12.62
C THR A 10 -6.59 3.61 -11.65
N GLY A 11 -6.32 3.65 -10.35
CA GLY A 11 -7.34 3.50 -9.31
C GLY A 11 -8.05 4.83 -9.06
N LEU A 12 -9.38 4.81 -9.08
CA LEU A 12 -10.18 5.90 -8.51
C LEU A 12 -9.93 5.98 -6.99
N PRO A 13 -10.04 7.17 -6.38
CA PRO A 13 -9.93 7.30 -4.93
C PRO A 13 -10.91 6.34 -4.26
N THR A 14 -10.36 5.34 -3.57
CA THR A 14 -11.13 4.26 -2.94
C THR A 14 -11.11 4.50 -1.44
N THR A 15 -12.29 4.68 -0.86
CA THR A 15 -12.47 4.71 0.60
C THR A 15 -12.46 3.28 1.11
N LEU A 16 -11.64 3.01 2.12
CA LEU A 16 -11.61 1.72 2.81
C LEU A 16 -12.56 1.76 4.00
N ASP A 17 -13.41 0.75 4.12
CA ASP A 17 -14.22 0.51 5.31
C ASP A 17 -13.32 0.23 6.53
N ASP A 18 -13.57 0.95 7.62
CA ASP A 18 -12.72 0.90 8.80
C ASP A 18 -12.79 -0.47 9.48
N SER A 19 -13.98 -1.08 9.54
CA SER A 19 -14.15 -2.42 10.11
C SER A 19 -13.38 -3.50 9.34
N ALA A 20 -13.36 -3.44 8.01
CA ALA A 20 -12.61 -4.40 7.20
C ALA A 20 -11.10 -4.20 7.37
N LEU A 21 -10.66 -2.95 7.55
CA LEU A 21 -9.26 -2.64 7.85
C LEU A 21 -8.84 -3.13 9.24
N GLU A 22 -9.71 -3.00 10.25
CA GLU A 22 -9.45 -3.53 11.58
C GLU A 22 -9.33 -5.06 11.57
N GLU A 23 -10.15 -5.76 10.79
CA GLU A 23 -10.02 -7.22 10.61
C GLU A 23 -8.69 -7.59 9.94
N LEU A 24 -8.31 -6.87 8.88
CA LEU A 24 -7.01 -7.06 8.24
C LEU A 24 -5.86 -6.80 9.22
N ARG A 25 -5.95 -5.76 10.05
CA ARG A 25 -4.94 -5.42 11.07
C ARG A 25 -4.73 -6.55 12.08
N LYS A 26 -5.77 -7.34 12.37
CA LYS A 26 -5.69 -8.49 13.29
C LYS A 26 -5.07 -9.72 12.64
N ALA A 27 -5.26 -9.89 11.33
CA ALA A 27 -4.76 -11.04 10.57
C ALA A 27 -3.40 -10.78 9.90
N PHE A 28 -3.00 -9.51 9.78
CA PHE A 28 -1.76 -9.09 9.14
C PHE A 28 -0.73 -8.74 10.21
N ASP A 29 0.33 -9.52 10.25
CA ASP A 29 1.41 -9.37 11.20
C ASP A 29 2.27 -8.15 10.85
N GLY A 30 2.37 -7.79 9.57
CA GLY A 30 3.16 -6.66 9.06
C GLY A 30 2.64 -5.24 9.38
N GLU A 31 3.19 -4.24 8.69
CA GLU A 31 2.80 -2.83 8.84
C GLU A 31 1.75 -2.44 7.79
N LEU A 32 0.62 -1.89 8.24
CA LEU A 32 -0.40 -1.29 7.37
C LEU A 32 -0.34 0.23 7.53
N VAL A 33 -0.10 0.97 6.44
CA VAL A 33 0.10 2.42 6.44
C VAL A 33 -1.00 3.11 5.61
N ARG A 34 -1.74 4.02 6.22
CA ARG A 34 -2.82 4.82 5.61
C ARG A 34 -2.32 6.21 5.23
N PRO A 35 -3.03 6.94 4.34
CA PRO A 35 -2.72 8.35 4.04
C PRO A 35 -2.67 9.29 5.25
N THR A 36 -3.31 8.90 6.36
CA THR A 36 -3.31 9.66 7.62
C THR A 36 -2.07 9.40 8.49
N ASP A 37 -1.29 8.36 8.19
CA ASP A 37 -0.11 8.01 8.96
C ASP A 37 1.09 8.89 8.60
N PRO A 38 1.92 9.30 9.59
CA PRO A 38 3.09 10.15 9.34
C PRO A 38 4.14 9.47 8.46
N THR A 39 4.15 8.13 8.40
CA THR A 39 5.08 7.35 7.58
C THR A 39 4.63 7.19 6.12
N TYR A 40 3.40 7.58 5.77
CA TYR A 40 2.81 7.36 4.45
C TYR A 40 3.60 8.00 3.31
N GLU A 41 3.97 9.27 3.46
CA GLU A 41 4.72 10.00 2.43
C GLU A 41 6.10 9.41 2.17
N MET A 42 6.70 8.76 3.17
CA MET A 42 7.94 8.02 2.99
C MET A 42 7.67 6.66 2.35
N ALA A 43 6.67 5.92 2.85
CA ALA A 43 6.34 4.56 2.41
C ALA A 43 5.87 4.49 0.96
N ARG A 44 5.22 5.54 0.43
CA ARG A 44 4.71 5.58 -0.95
C ARG A 44 5.77 5.93 -2.00
N ARG A 45 6.98 6.34 -1.60
CA ARG A 45 8.02 6.77 -2.54
C ARG A 45 8.52 5.58 -3.36
N ALA A 46 8.16 5.57 -4.63
CA ALA A 46 8.79 4.70 -5.60
C ALA A 46 10.22 5.17 -5.88
N TRP A 47 11.12 4.23 -6.16
CA TRP A 47 12.48 4.55 -6.62
C TRP A 47 12.47 5.38 -7.92
N ASN A 48 11.45 5.19 -8.76
CA ASN A 48 11.20 6.04 -9.92
C ASN A 48 10.41 7.29 -9.51
N GLY A 49 11.09 8.42 -9.39
CA GLY A 49 10.49 9.72 -9.03
C GLY A 49 9.47 10.27 -10.04
N MET A 50 9.34 9.67 -11.24
CA MET A 50 8.27 10.01 -12.18
C MET A 50 6.93 9.35 -11.83
N VAL A 51 6.91 8.42 -10.88
CA VAL A 51 5.69 7.71 -10.46
C VAL A 51 5.21 8.28 -9.13
N ASP A 52 4.25 9.19 -9.19
CA ASP A 52 3.55 9.72 -8.01
C ASP A 52 2.18 9.02 -7.84
N LYS A 53 2.16 7.84 -7.21
CA LYS A 53 0.92 7.10 -6.89
C LYS A 53 0.54 7.28 -5.43
N ARG A 54 -0.74 7.60 -5.19
CA ARG A 54 -1.34 7.79 -3.85
C ARG A 54 -2.28 6.63 -3.51
N PRO A 55 -1.75 5.47 -3.05
CA PRO A 55 -2.58 4.34 -2.67
C PRO A 55 -3.41 4.63 -1.41
N ALA A 56 -4.59 4.04 -1.30
CA ALA A 56 -5.44 4.14 -0.10
C ALA A 56 -4.88 3.38 1.11
N LEU A 57 -4.02 2.38 0.88
CA LEU A 57 -3.35 1.58 1.90
C LEU A 57 -2.02 1.04 1.36
N ILE A 58 -0.99 1.00 2.20
CA ILE A 58 0.29 0.36 1.91
C ILE A 58 0.49 -0.76 2.93
N ALA A 59 0.60 -1.99 2.45
CA ALA A 59 0.90 -3.16 3.28
C ALA A 59 2.39 -3.52 3.16
N ARG A 60 3.08 -3.64 4.29
CA ARG A 60 4.49 -4.05 4.39
C ARG A 60 4.54 -5.39 5.14
N PRO A 61 4.46 -6.52 4.43
CA PRO A 61 4.45 -7.85 5.03
C PRO A 61 5.79 -8.14 5.74
N ARG A 62 5.74 -8.90 6.84
CA ARG A 62 6.94 -9.37 7.56
C ARG A 62 7.36 -10.76 7.11
N GLY A 63 6.43 -11.56 6.62
CA GLY A 63 6.70 -12.90 6.09
C GLY A 63 5.79 -13.26 4.92
N THR A 64 5.85 -14.53 4.50
CA THR A 64 5.05 -15.07 3.39
C THR A 64 3.58 -15.31 3.75
N ALA A 65 3.26 -15.32 5.05
CA ALA A 65 1.89 -15.46 5.54
C ALA A 65 1.11 -14.13 5.57
N ASP A 66 1.82 -13.02 5.33
CA ASP A 66 1.30 -11.64 5.23
C ASP A 66 1.09 -11.25 3.76
#